data_AF-A0A5B0W4L5-F1
#
_entry.id   AF-A0A5B0W4L5-F1
#
_cell.length_a   1.000
_cell.length_b   1.000
_cell.length_c   1.000
_cell.angle_alpha   90.00
_cell.angle_beta   90.00
_cell.angle_gamma   90.00
#
_symmetry.space_group_name_H-M   'P 1'
#
loop_
_entity.id
_entity.type
_entity.pdbx_description
1 polymer ?
#
loop_
_entity_poly.entity_id
_entity_poly.type
_entity_poly.pdbx_seq_one_letter_code
_entity_poly.pdbx_strand_id
1 'polypeptide(L)'
;MTMEELMNELQGQKTYQEDPNHISFEKLFNEAFMSKYSNYKSFDEFVTKGNFQVKTEEDVADIPDELFDRHVVRETKFADWKSMLETANKEYVRN
;
A
#
# COMPACT_ATOMS: atom_id res chain seq x y z
N MET A 1 13.39 -7.48 33.91
CA MET A 1 12.74 -8.03 32.71
C MET A 1 11.43 -8.65 33.13
N THR A 2 10.44 -7.80 33.40
CA THR A 2 9.04 -8.20 33.64
C THR A 2 8.31 -8.31 32.31
N MET A 3 7.22 -9.08 32.28
CA MET A 3 6.35 -9.19 31.09
C MET A 3 5.78 -7.83 30.65
N GLU A 4 5.73 -6.87 31.57
CA GLU A 4 5.32 -5.48 31.37
C GLU A 4 6.37 -4.68 30.58
N GLU A 5 7.67 -4.89 30.83
CA GLU A 5 8.75 -4.29 30.04
C GLU A 5 8.69 -4.77 28.58
N LEU A 6 8.41 -6.07 28.36
CA LEU A 6 8.26 -6.65 27.03
C LEU A 6 7.01 -6.13 26.29
N MET A 7 5.90 -5.93 27.01
CA MET A 7 4.68 -5.34 26.42
C MET A 7 4.90 -3.88 26.03
N ASN A 8 5.68 -3.12 26.79
CA ASN A 8 6.00 -1.73 26.46
C ASN A 8 6.96 -1.61 25.26
N GLU A 9 7.90 -2.55 25.13
CA GLU A 9 8.83 -2.63 24.00
C GLU A 9 8.11 -3.01 22.67
N LEU A 10 7.12 -3.91 22.75
CA LEU A 10 6.25 -4.27 21.61
C LEU A 10 5.29 -3.13 21.22
N GLN A 11 4.81 -2.33 22.18
CA GLN A 11 4.03 -1.11 21.89
C GLN A 11 4.91 0.00 21.31
N GLY A 12 6.21 0.02 21.61
CA GLY A 12 7.18 0.97 21.07
C GLY A 12 7.65 0.69 19.63
N GLN A 13 7.43 -0.52 19.09
CA GLN A 13 7.86 -0.88 17.72
C GLN A 13 6.75 -0.87 16.68
N LYS A 14 5.50 -0.55 17.06
CA LYS A 14 4.42 -0.25 16.10
C LYS A 14 4.09 1.23 16.07
N THR A 15 5.09 2.07 16.27
CA THR A 15 5.02 3.45 15.80
C THR A 15 5.05 3.36 14.29
N TYR A 16 3.88 3.51 13.66
CA TYR A 16 3.75 3.86 12.27
C TYR A 16 4.77 4.96 12.02
N GLN A 17 5.82 4.62 11.28
CA GLN A 17 6.86 5.55 10.91
C GLN A 17 6.18 6.48 9.92
N GLU A 18 5.57 7.54 10.43
CA GLU A 18 5.18 8.70 9.64
C GLU A 18 6.48 9.40 9.27
N ASP A 19 7.27 8.78 8.41
CA ASP A 19 8.36 9.42 7.70
C ASP A 19 7.73 10.54 6.86
N PRO A 20 7.95 11.83 7.18
CA PRO A 20 7.34 12.94 6.43
C PRO A 20 7.85 13.05 4.98
N ASN A 21 8.85 12.25 4.60
CA ASN A 21 9.36 12.13 3.23
C ASN A 21 8.96 10.83 2.52
N HIS A 22 8.31 9.90 3.22
CA HIS A 22 7.76 8.71 2.58
C HIS A 22 6.34 9.06 2.16
N ILE A 23 6.13 9.31 0.87
CA ILE A 23 4.77 9.42 0.35
C ILE A 23 4.14 8.04 0.52
N SER A 24 3.37 7.87 1.59
CA SER A 24 2.68 6.61 1.83
C SER A 24 1.78 6.31 0.64
N PHE A 25 1.75 5.06 0.22
CA PHE A 25 0.80 4.61 -0.79
C PHE A 25 -0.64 4.97 -0.43
N GLU A 26 -1.00 5.10 0.84
CA GLU A 26 -2.30 5.59 1.28
C GLU A 26 -2.63 7.02 0.80
N LYS A 27 -1.62 7.90 0.68
CA LYS A 27 -1.81 9.26 0.12
C LYS A 27 -1.87 9.25 -1.40
N LEU A 28 -1.05 8.39 -2.02
CA LEU A 28 -0.93 8.24 -3.47
C LEU A 28 -2.19 7.58 -4.06
N PHE A 29 -2.64 6.51 -3.40
CA PHE A 29 -3.89 5.78 -3.61
C PHE A 29 -4.95 6.21 -2.61
N ASN A 30 -5.34 7.48 -2.69
CA ASN A 30 -6.42 8.02 -1.88
C ASN A 30 -7.76 7.31 -2.14
N GLU A 31 -8.73 7.49 -1.23
CA GLU A 31 -10.06 6.84 -1.34
C GLU A 31 -10.75 7.17 -2.67
N ALA A 32 -10.59 8.39 -3.19
CA ALA A 32 -11.19 8.79 -4.46
C ALA A 32 -10.60 8.02 -5.65
N PHE A 33 -9.29 7.78 -5.66
CA PHE A 33 -8.61 6.96 -6.65
C PHE A 33 -9.03 5.50 -6.51
N MET A 34 -8.93 4.93 -5.31
CA MET A 34 -9.23 3.52 -5.08
C MET A 34 -10.70 3.18 -5.39
N SER A 35 -11.65 4.05 -5.03
CA SER A 35 -13.08 3.87 -5.31
C SER A 35 -13.42 4.07 -6.80
N LYS A 36 -12.60 4.82 -7.54
CA LYS A 36 -12.76 5.02 -9.00
C LYS A 36 -12.27 3.83 -9.82
N TYR A 37 -11.21 3.17 -9.36
CA TYR A 37 -10.56 2.08 -10.09
C TYR A 37 -10.80 0.69 -9.50
N SER A 38 -11.30 0.59 -8.27
CA SER A 38 -11.61 -0.64 -7.53
C SER A 38 -12.82 -0.43 -6.60
N ASN A 39 -13.24 -1.47 -5.88
CA ASN A 39 -14.25 -1.34 -4.81
C ASN A 39 -13.65 -1.09 -3.42
N TYR A 40 -12.34 -0.82 -3.33
CA TYR A 40 -11.65 -0.56 -2.07
C TYR A 40 -11.61 0.93 -1.75
N LYS A 41 -11.52 1.22 -0.46
CA LYS A 41 -11.40 2.58 0.06
C LYS A 41 -9.95 2.99 0.31
N SER A 42 -9.04 2.03 0.39
CA SER A 42 -7.63 2.28 0.69
C SER A 42 -6.75 1.21 0.07
N PHE A 43 -5.52 1.59 -0.25
CA PHE A 43 -4.51 0.65 -0.74
C PHE A 43 -4.18 -0.44 0.28
N ASP A 44 -4.18 -0.11 1.57
CA ASP A 44 -3.95 -1.08 2.64
C ASP A 44 -4.96 -2.25 2.61
N GLU A 45 -6.26 -1.98 2.41
CA GLU A 45 -7.27 -3.03 2.26
C GLU A 45 -7.04 -3.88 1.01
N PHE A 46 -6.61 -3.25 -0.08
CA PHE A 46 -6.30 -3.94 -1.33
C PHE A 46 -5.15 -4.93 -1.15
N VAL A 47 -4.04 -4.51 -0.54
CA VAL A 47 -2.86 -5.38 -0.34
C VAL A 47 -3.11 -6.41 0.76
N THR A 48 -3.81 -6.05 1.84
CA THR A 48 -4.23 -6.97 2.90
C THR A 48 -5.09 -8.10 2.34
N LYS A 49 -6.00 -7.80 1.40
CA LYS A 49 -6.82 -8.83 0.76
C LYS A 49 -6.03 -9.73 -0.20
N GLY A 50 -4.97 -9.21 -0.79
CA GLY A 50 -3.99 -10.01 -1.52
C GLY A 50 -3.01 -10.77 -0.61
N ASN A 51 -3.08 -10.53 0.71
CA ASN A 51 -2.12 -11.02 1.69
C ASN A 51 -0.68 -10.56 1.40
N PHE A 52 -0.56 -9.37 0.80
CA PHE A 52 0.70 -8.70 0.52
C PHE A 52 0.91 -7.59 1.55
N GLN A 53 2.10 -7.55 2.16
CA GLN A 53 2.51 -6.44 3.02
C GLN A 53 3.48 -5.52 2.28
N VAL A 54 3.02 -4.92 1.19
CA VAL A 54 3.82 -3.97 0.41
C VAL A 54 3.59 -2.55 0.92
N LYS A 55 4.67 -1.92 1.39
CA LYS A 55 4.64 -0.55 1.90
C LYS A 55 5.34 0.44 0.97
N THR A 56 6.26 -0.05 0.14
CA THR A 56 7.06 0.74 -0.79
C THR A 56 7.06 0.14 -2.19
N GLU A 57 7.42 0.93 -3.20
CA GLU A 57 7.63 0.41 -4.57
C GLU A 57 8.69 -0.69 -4.61
N GLU A 58 9.69 -0.57 -3.73
CA GLU A 58 10.75 -1.56 -3.58
C GLU A 58 10.21 -2.88 -3.03
N ASP A 59 9.28 -2.85 -2.06
CA ASP A 59 8.60 -4.07 -1.59
C ASP A 59 7.82 -4.75 -2.72
N VAL A 60 7.20 -3.97 -3.61
CA VAL A 60 6.48 -4.55 -4.75
C VAL A 60 7.46 -5.12 -5.78
N ALA A 61 8.61 -4.47 -5.98
CA ALA A 61 9.65 -4.95 -6.90
C ALA A 61 10.38 -6.21 -6.40
N ASP A 62 10.37 -6.47 -5.09
CA ASP A 62 10.90 -7.71 -4.50
C ASP A 62 9.93 -8.89 -4.69
N ILE A 63 8.63 -8.60 -4.81
CA ILE A 63 7.60 -9.59 -5.12
C ILE A 63 7.61 -9.85 -6.63
N PRO A 64 7.47 -11.10 -7.09
CA PRO A 64 7.31 -11.38 -8.51
C PRO A 64 6.07 -10.63 -9.05
N ASP A 65 6.30 -9.71 -10.01
CA ASP A 65 5.27 -8.86 -10.60
C ASP A 65 4.02 -9.66 -10.95
N GLU A 66 4.12 -10.85 -11.56
CA GLU A 66 2.97 -11.69 -11.97
C GLU A 66 1.96 -12.04 -10.86
N LEU A 67 2.39 -12.09 -9.59
CA LEU A 67 1.47 -12.31 -8.46
C LEU A 67 0.71 -11.03 -8.13
N PHE A 68 1.44 -9.92 -8.04
CA PHE A 68 0.87 -8.64 -7.68
C PHE A 68 0.01 -8.09 -8.81
N ASP A 69 0.47 -8.28 -10.05
CA ASP A 69 -0.20 -7.91 -11.28
C ASP A 69 -1.54 -8.62 -11.43
N ARG A 70 -1.58 -9.95 -11.21
CA ARG A 70 -2.85 -10.68 -11.19
C ARG A 70 -3.82 -10.16 -10.13
N HIS A 71 -3.31 -9.74 -8.99
CA HIS A 71 -4.13 -9.17 -7.94
C HIS A 71 -4.67 -7.79 -8.38
N VAL A 72 -3.83 -6.92 -8.93
CA VAL A 72 -4.22 -5.63 -9.51
C VAL A 72 -5.27 -5.80 -10.60
N VAL A 73 -5.08 -6.71 -11.56
CA VAL A 73 -6.02 -6.97 -12.67
C VAL A 73 -7.36 -7.49 -12.18
N ARG A 74 -7.36 -8.27 -11.10
CA ARG A 74 -8.59 -8.86 -10.56
C ARG A 74 -9.41 -7.85 -9.77
N GLU A 75 -8.73 -7.02 -9.00
CA GLU A 75 -9.33 -6.12 -8.03
C GLU A 75 -9.55 -4.71 -8.58
N THR A 76 -8.79 -4.32 -9.60
CA THR A 76 -8.83 -3.00 -10.22
C THR A 76 -9.04 -3.08 -11.73
N LYS A 77 -9.27 -1.92 -12.36
CA LYS A 77 -9.37 -1.79 -13.83
C LYS A 77 -8.03 -1.68 -14.55
N PHE A 78 -6.91 -1.80 -13.84
CA PHE A 78 -5.58 -1.70 -14.45
C PHE A 78 -5.11 -3.05 -14.97
N ALA A 79 -4.36 -3.01 -16.06
CA ALA A 79 -3.74 -4.20 -16.63
C ALA A 79 -2.51 -4.65 -15.85
N ASP A 80 -1.86 -3.72 -15.14
CA ASP A 80 -0.64 -4.00 -14.41
C ASP A 80 -0.49 -3.09 -13.18
N TRP A 81 0.28 -3.52 -12.17
CA TRP A 81 0.63 -2.68 -11.01
C TRP A 81 1.29 -1.38 -11.43
N LYS A 82 2.28 -1.46 -12.32
CA LYS A 82 3.03 -0.30 -12.78
C LYS A 82 2.12 0.77 -13.41
N SER A 83 1.12 0.33 -14.17
CA SER A 83 0.11 1.21 -14.78
C SER A 83 -0.77 1.89 -13.73
N MET A 84 -1.18 1.13 -12.71
CA MET A 84 -1.94 1.64 -11.57
C MET A 84 -1.16 2.71 -10.80
N LEU A 85 0.09 2.41 -10.48
CA LEU A 85 1.00 3.30 -9.76
C LEU A 85 1.35 4.57 -10.54
N GLU A 86 1.63 4.46 -11.83
CA GLU A 86 1.90 5.63 -12.67
C GLU A 86 0.68 6.54 -12.75
N THR A 87 -0.53 5.96 -12.87
CA THR A 87 -1.79 6.72 -12.88
C THR A 87 -2.01 7.43 -11.54
N ALA A 88 -1.78 6.73 -10.42
CA ALA A 88 -1.90 7.30 -9.08
C ALA A 88 -0.91 8.47 -8.88
N ASN A 89 0.35 8.29 -9.28
CA ASN A 89 1.38 9.34 -9.22
C ASN A 89 0.98 10.55 -10.06
N LYS A 90 0.46 10.33 -11.27
CA LYS A 90 -0.04 11.40 -12.14
C LYS A 90 -1.21 12.16 -11.52
N GLU A 91 -2.18 11.46 -10.93
CA GLU A 91 -3.32 12.11 -10.25
C GLU A 91 -2.86 12.88 -9.01
N TYR A 92 -1.90 12.34 -8.25
CA TYR A 92 -1.33 13.01 -7.07
C TYR A 92 -0.55 14.27 -7.44
N VAL A 93 0.32 14.23 -8.45
CA VAL A 93 1.09 15.41 -8.92
C VAL A 93 0.18 16.47 -9.55
N ARG A 94 -0.95 16.06 -10.11
CA ARG A 94 -1.92 16.97 -10.75
C ARG A 94 -2.80 17.72 -9.76
N ASN A 95 -2.89 17.26 -8.52
CA ASN A 95 -3.79 17.78 -7.49
C ASN A 95 -3.03 18.60 -6.43
#